data_AF-A0A8T3Z7K2-F1
#
_entry.id   AF-A0A8T3Z7K2-F1
#
_cell.length_a   1.000
_cell.length_b   1.000
_cell.length_c   1.000
_cell.angle_alpha   90.00
_cell.angle_beta   90.00
_cell.angle_gamma   90.00
#
_symmetry.space_group_name_H-M   'P 1'
#
loop_
_entity.id
_entity.type
_entity.pdbx_description
1 polymer ?
#
loop_
_entity_poly.entity_id
_entity_poly.type
_entity_poly.pdbx_seq_one_letter_code
_entity_poly.pdbx_strand_id
1 'polypeptide(L)'
;MRGQEQALSAVLITAVLISVVGSVFLWGIPLIQKNRDAATLGTAESFAVTLDQKIKRVANTGGQETLDFTLPGTIGFVDGQIVMTFETKGTIYATEAAVPLGLNDCSRESGNLSIDTSDVLCVTSSRKGDTIETVYRLRYIPLQADTTTSYLIILTGTPAARGPGHKLIMEHHGTRDQTGQNGKKTIITDVEISIV
;
A
#
# COMPACT_ATOMS: atom_id res chain seq x y z
N MET A 1 68.02 10.97 5.36
CA MET A 1 66.82 10.95 4.49
C MET A 1 65.63 10.17 5.10
N ARG A 2 65.52 10.02 6.44
CA ARG A 2 64.41 9.28 7.08
C ARG A 2 63.06 10.03 7.11
N GLY A 3 63.07 11.36 7.15
CA GLY A 3 61.85 12.18 7.19
C GLY A 3 61.05 12.17 5.87
N GLN A 4 61.73 12.02 4.72
CA GLN A 4 61.05 11.92 3.42
C GLN A 4 60.36 10.55 3.24
N GLU A 5 60.96 9.48 3.75
CA GLU A 5 60.38 8.12 3.72
C GLU A 5 59.12 8.01 4.61
N GLN A 6 59.14 8.66 5.78
CA GLN A 6 57.96 8.75 6.66
C GLN A 6 56.83 9.59 6.04
N ALA A 7 57.17 10.71 5.37
CA ALA A 7 56.17 11.51 4.67
C ALA A 7 55.54 10.74 3.49
N LEU A 8 56.35 10.01 2.72
CA LEU A 8 55.86 9.23 1.56
C LEU A 8 54.93 8.09 1.99
N SER A 9 55.29 7.35 3.04
CA SER A 9 54.46 6.27 3.57
C SER A 9 53.13 6.79 4.12
N ALA A 10 53.13 7.91 4.85
CA ALA A 10 51.91 8.53 5.35
C ALA A 10 50.96 8.96 4.22
N VAL A 11 51.48 9.55 3.14
CA VAL A 11 50.69 9.94 1.96
C VAL A 11 50.09 8.72 1.27
N LEU A 12 50.88 7.65 1.11
CA LEU A 12 50.44 6.43 0.43
C LEU A 12 49.33 5.72 1.22
N ILE A 13 49.47 5.61 2.55
CA ILE A 13 48.44 5.06 3.43
C ILE A 13 47.15 5.90 3.35
N THR A 14 47.28 7.23 3.36
CA THR A 14 46.13 8.13 3.27
C THR A 14 45.41 7.97 1.93
N ALA A 15 46.14 7.85 0.82
CA ALA A 15 45.56 7.64 -0.50
C ALA A 15 44.80 6.30 -0.60
N VAL A 16 45.35 5.23 -0.02
CA VAL A 16 44.69 3.92 0.04
C VAL A 16 43.42 4.00 0.90
N LEU A 17 43.48 4.66 2.07
CA LEU A 17 42.30 4.83 2.93
C LEU A 17 41.19 5.60 2.22
N ILE A 18 41.51 6.70 1.54
CA ILE A 18 40.53 7.48 0.77
C ILE A 18 39.93 6.62 -0.35
N SER A 19 40.76 5.84 -1.05
CA SER A 19 40.29 4.95 -2.12
C SER A 19 39.33 3.88 -1.59
N VAL A 20 39.69 3.18 -0.52
CA VAL A 20 38.85 2.13 0.07
C VAL A 20 37.54 2.69 0.60
N VAL A 21 37.60 3.79 1.37
CA VAL A 21 36.40 4.45 1.90
C VAL A 21 35.52 4.94 0.75
N GLY A 22 36.10 5.57 -0.27
CA GLY A 22 35.37 6.04 -1.44
C GLY A 22 34.63 4.92 -2.17
N SER A 23 35.26 3.76 -2.37
CA SER A 23 34.62 2.61 -2.97
C SER A 23 33.45 2.09 -2.12
N VAL A 24 33.61 1.99 -0.80
CA VAL A 24 32.52 1.55 0.10
C VAL A 24 31.35 2.54 0.07
N PHE A 25 31.60 3.84 0.01
CA PHE A 25 30.53 4.84 -0.06
C PHE A 25 29.70 4.74 -1.35
N LEU A 26 30.36 4.51 -2.48
CA LEU A 26 29.70 4.41 -3.79
C LEU A 26 28.76 3.19 -3.90
N TRP A 27 29.10 2.07 -3.26
CA TRP A 27 28.29 0.85 -3.34
C TRP A 27 27.40 0.62 -2.11
N GLY A 28 27.86 1.01 -0.92
CA GLY A 28 27.17 0.77 0.34
C GLY A 28 25.88 1.58 0.48
N ILE A 29 25.89 2.87 0.12
CA ILE A 29 24.71 3.74 0.24
C ILE A 29 23.55 3.24 -0.64
N PRO A 30 23.74 2.97 -1.95
CA PRO A 30 22.66 2.48 -2.81
C PRO A 30 22.05 1.14 -2.33
N LEU A 31 22.88 0.22 -1.83
CA LEU A 31 22.41 -1.07 -1.32
C LEU A 31 21.57 -0.90 -0.04
N ILE A 32 22.03 -0.07 0.90
CA ILE A 32 21.28 0.24 2.12
C ILE A 32 19.95 0.91 1.76
N GLN A 33 19.96 1.83 0.82
CA GLN A 33 18.78 2.51 0.31
C GLN A 33 17.77 1.51 -0.28
N LYS A 34 18.22 0.63 -1.19
CA LYS A 34 17.34 -0.39 -1.80
C LYS A 34 16.69 -1.30 -0.75
N ASN A 35 17.44 -1.72 0.26
CA ASN A 35 16.91 -2.57 1.33
C ASN A 35 15.89 -1.84 2.20
N ARG A 36 16.11 -0.56 2.50
CA ARG A 36 15.13 0.27 3.24
C ARG A 36 13.85 0.47 2.44
N ASP A 37 13.97 0.75 1.15
CA ASP A 37 12.82 0.94 0.26
C ASP A 37 12.01 -0.37 0.14
N ALA A 38 12.69 -1.50 -0.04
CA ALA A 38 12.04 -2.82 -0.07
C ALA A 38 11.31 -3.16 1.24
N ALA A 39 11.93 -2.89 2.39
CA ALA A 39 11.30 -3.09 3.69
C ALA A 39 10.07 -2.18 3.90
N THR A 40 10.16 -0.93 3.45
CA THR A 40 9.05 0.03 3.53
C THR A 40 7.87 -0.43 2.68
N LEU A 41 8.12 -0.85 1.43
CA LEU A 41 7.09 -1.35 0.53
C LEU A 41 6.48 -2.68 1.02
N GLY A 42 7.29 -3.60 1.56
CA GLY A 42 6.78 -4.84 2.16
C GLY A 42 5.88 -4.58 3.38
N THR A 43 6.20 -3.56 4.19
CA THR A 43 5.36 -3.15 5.32
C THR A 43 4.08 -2.47 4.83
N ALA A 44 4.15 -1.66 3.77
CA ALA A 44 2.98 -1.06 3.12
C ALA A 44 2.02 -2.11 2.54
N GLU A 45 2.55 -3.14 1.88
CA GLU A 45 1.77 -4.28 1.39
C GLU A 45 1.08 -5.02 2.55
N SER A 46 1.83 -5.35 3.59
CA SER A 46 1.28 -6.03 4.78
C SER A 46 0.19 -5.20 5.46
N PHE A 47 0.39 -3.88 5.53
CA PHE A 47 -0.61 -2.94 6.05
C PHE A 47 -1.88 -2.94 5.19
N ALA A 48 -1.74 -2.88 3.85
CA ALA A 48 -2.85 -2.88 2.92
C ALA A 48 -3.72 -4.15 3.05
N VAL A 49 -3.06 -5.31 3.15
CA VAL A 49 -3.74 -6.60 3.36
C VAL A 49 -4.43 -6.65 4.73
N THR A 50 -3.78 -6.15 5.78
CA THR A 50 -4.38 -6.09 7.12
C THR A 50 -5.59 -5.16 7.18
N LEU A 51 -5.53 -4.03 6.48
CA LEU A 51 -6.62 -3.08 6.35
C LEU A 51 -7.83 -3.73 5.67
N ASP A 52 -7.62 -4.43 4.55
CA ASP A 52 -8.68 -5.18 3.88
C ASP A 52 -9.35 -6.21 4.80
N GLN A 53 -8.55 -7.00 5.52
CA GLN A 53 -9.06 -8.01 6.45
C GLN A 53 -9.91 -7.38 7.57
N LYS A 54 -9.48 -6.24 8.12
CA LYS A 54 -10.23 -5.50 9.15
C LYS A 54 -11.52 -4.91 8.61
N ILE A 55 -11.50 -4.32 7.40
CA ILE A 55 -12.71 -3.80 6.75
C ILE A 55 -13.72 -4.93 6.50
N LYS A 56 -13.29 -6.05 5.93
CA LYS A 56 -14.15 -7.22 5.73
C LYS A 56 -14.72 -7.75 7.04
N ARG A 57 -13.94 -7.74 8.11
CA ARG A 57 -14.43 -8.11 9.44
C ARG A 57 -15.54 -7.15 9.87
N VAL A 58 -15.29 -5.84 9.90
CA VAL A 58 -16.28 -4.82 10.27
C VAL A 58 -17.54 -4.90 9.41
N ALA A 59 -17.38 -5.16 8.11
CA ALA A 59 -18.51 -5.33 7.20
C ALA A 59 -19.37 -6.56 7.53
N ASN A 60 -18.76 -7.67 7.94
CA ASN A 60 -19.47 -8.94 8.20
C ASN A 60 -19.99 -9.06 9.63
N THR A 61 -19.25 -8.57 10.63
CA THR A 61 -19.61 -8.69 12.05
C THR A 61 -20.31 -7.46 12.60
N GLY A 62 -20.24 -6.34 11.88
CA GLY A 62 -20.57 -5.02 12.44
C GLY A 62 -19.50 -4.52 13.41
N GLY A 63 -19.76 -3.34 13.98
CA GLY A 63 -18.92 -2.71 15.01
C GLY A 63 -17.85 -1.77 14.44
N GLN A 64 -16.75 -1.65 15.18
CA GLN A 64 -15.66 -0.72 14.89
C GLN A 64 -14.31 -1.41 15.09
N GLU A 65 -13.38 -1.16 14.19
CA GLU A 65 -11.98 -1.59 14.30
C GLU A 65 -11.06 -0.37 14.17
N THR A 66 -9.87 -0.46 14.77
CA THR A 66 -8.83 0.57 14.63
C THR A 66 -7.55 -0.05 14.11
N LEU A 67 -6.83 0.69 13.27
CA LEU A 67 -5.53 0.31 12.74
C LEU A 67 -4.59 1.52 12.72
N ASP A 68 -3.40 1.37 13.31
CA ASP A 68 -2.41 2.45 13.36
C ASP A 68 -1.64 2.52 12.04
N PHE A 69 -1.61 3.69 11.41
CA PHE A 69 -0.82 3.98 10.22
C PHE A 69 0.56 4.51 10.63
N THR A 70 1.56 3.64 10.57
CA THR A 70 2.93 3.94 11.03
C THR A 70 3.91 4.21 9.88
N LEU A 71 3.42 4.26 8.64
CA LEU A 71 4.26 4.32 7.46
C LEU A 71 4.50 5.77 6.98
N PRO A 72 5.68 6.05 6.40
CA PRO A 72 5.98 7.34 5.79
C PRO A 72 5.31 7.44 4.41
N GLY A 73 3.99 7.67 4.41
CA GLY A 73 3.20 7.80 3.18
C GLY A 73 1.96 8.65 3.37
N THR A 74 1.13 8.67 2.34
CA THR A 74 -0.20 9.29 2.36
C THR A 74 -1.23 8.18 2.29
N ILE A 75 -2.30 8.28 3.07
CA ILE A 75 -3.46 7.39 3.00
C ILE A 75 -4.72 8.23 2.93
N GLY A 76 -5.68 7.84 2.10
CA GLY A 76 -6.91 8.59 1.94
C GLY A 76 -7.99 7.83 1.21
N PHE A 77 -9.20 8.36 1.31
CA PHE A 77 -10.33 7.90 0.53
C PHE A 77 -10.49 8.74 -0.74
N VAL A 78 -10.62 8.09 -1.89
CA VAL A 78 -10.84 8.71 -3.21
C VAL A 78 -11.79 7.83 -4.01
N ASP A 79 -12.93 8.39 -4.45
CA ASP A 79 -13.89 7.76 -5.37
C ASP A 79 -14.30 6.32 -5.02
N GLY A 80 -14.61 6.04 -3.74
CA GLY A 80 -15.02 4.69 -3.31
C GLY A 80 -13.87 3.74 -3.04
N GLN A 81 -12.62 4.23 -3.08
CA GLN A 81 -11.41 3.44 -2.90
C GLN A 81 -10.53 4.03 -1.81
N ILE A 82 -9.78 3.16 -1.13
CA ILE A 82 -8.68 3.59 -0.28
C ILE A 82 -7.43 3.64 -1.13
N VAL A 83 -6.77 4.79 -1.13
CA VAL A 83 -5.55 5.05 -1.86
C VAL A 83 -4.44 5.30 -0.86
N MET A 84 -3.38 4.49 -0.95
CA MET A 84 -2.15 4.70 -0.20
C MET A 84 -1.01 4.98 -1.16
N THR A 85 -0.25 6.04 -0.90
CA THR A 85 0.85 6.49 -1.76
C THR A 85 2.13 6.58 -0.97
N PHE A 86 3.18 5.98 -1.50
CA PHE A 86 4.52 5.97 -0.94
C PHE A 86 5.52 6.45 -1.99
N GLU A 87 6.47 7.29 -1.58
CA GLU A 87 7.55 7.76 -2.43
C GLU A 87 8.87 7.13 -1.94
N THR A 88 9.51 6.34 -2.80
CA THR A 88 10.77 5.65 -2.52
C THR A 88 11.79 5.94 -3.64
N LYS A 89 13.06 5.55 -3.48
CA LYS A 89 14.05 5.67 -4.59
C LYS A 89 14.11 4.42 -5.46
N GLY A 90 13.74 3.27 -4.92
CA GLY A 90 13.58 2.00 -5.63
C GLY A 90 12.20 1.39 -5.41
N THR A 91 11.85 0.40 -6.24
CA THR A 91 10.61 -0.37 -6.12
C THR A 91 10.89 -1.86 -6.21
N ILE A 92 10.01 -2.65 -5.60
CA ILE A 92 9.97 -4.11 -5.73
C ILE A 92 8.96 -4.57 -6.79
N TYR A 93 8.17 -3.65 -7.35
CA TYR A 93 7.14 -3.93 -8.34
C TYR A 93 7.58 -3.56 -9.75
N ALA A 94 6.93 -4.16 -10.76
CA ALA A 94 7.06 -3.72 -12.14
C ALA A 94 6.53 -2.29 -12.29
N THR A 95 7.27 -1.44 -13.01
CA THR A 95 6.84 -0.07 -13.31
C THR A 95 5.78 -0.07 -14.40
N GLU A 96 4.84 0.87 -14.33
CA GLU A 96 3.79 1.12 -15.34
C GLU A 96 2.80 -0.04 -15.55
N ALA A 97 2.81 -1.02 -14.64
CA ALA A 97 1.85 -2.12 -14.61
C ALA A 97 1.13 -2.15 -13.25
N ALA A 98 -0.14 -2.57 -13.27
CA ALA A 98 -0.89 -2.88 -12.06
C ALA A 98 -0.62 -4.33 -11.65
N VAL A 99 -0.16 -4.53 -10.43
CA VAL A 99 0.10 -5.84 -9.84
C VAL A 99 -1.00 -6.14 -8.81
N PRO A 100 -1.77 -7.22 -8.97
CA PRO A 100 -2.75 -7.62 -7.97
C PRO A 100 -2.02 -8.22 -6.75
N LEU A 101 -2.48 -7.85 -5.55
CA LEU A 101 -1.98 -8.39 -4.27
C LEU A 101 -2.96 -9.37 -3.62
N GLY A 102 -4.16 -9.53 -4.21
CA GLY A 102 -5.19 -10.48 -3.79
C GLY A 102 -5.48 -11.54 -4.85
N LEU A 103 -6.59 -12.26 -4.67
CA LEU A 103 -7.04 -13.29 -5.62
C LEU A 103 -7.68 -12.70 -6.89
N ASN A 104 -8.25 -11.51 -6.78
CA ASN A 104 -8.84 -10.80 -7.93
C ASN A 104 -7.79 -10.03 -8.71
N ASP A 105 -7.96 -10.00 -10.04
CA ASP A 105 -7.24 -9.08 -10.90
C ASP A 105 -7.68 -7.62 -10.68
N CYS A 106 -6.84 -6.67 -11.14
CA CYS A 106 -7.09 -5.25 -10.94
C CYS A 106 -8.27 -4.67 -11.73
N SER A 107 -8.74 -5.39 -12.74
CA SER A 107 -9.86 -5.03 -13.62
C SER A 107 -11.17 -5.75 -13.25
N ARG A 108 -11.19 -6.55 -12.19
CA ARG A 108 -12.36 -7.32 -11.79
C ARG A 108 -13.48 -6.37 -11.38
N GLU A 109 -14.69 -6.58 -11.92
CA GLU A 109 -15.85 -5.71 -11.63
C GLU A 109 -16.97 -6.43 -10.87
N SER A 110 -16.96 -7.76 -10.82
CA SER A 110 -17.92 -8.56 -10.04
C SER A 110 -17.37 -9.95 -9.81
N GLY A 111 -17.89 -10.66 -8.81
CA GLY A 111 -17.52 -12.05 -8.53
C GLY A 111 -18.71 -12.90 -8.11
N ASN A 112 -18.46 -14.18 -7.86
CA ASN A 112 -19.43 -15.12 -7.29
C ASN A 112 -19.18 -15.30 -5.79
N LEU A 113 -20.23 -15.20 -5.00
CA LEU A 113 -20.17 -15.44 -3.56
C LEU A 113 -19.75 -16.89 -3.30
N SER A 114 -18.90 -17.10 -2.29
CA SER A 114 -18.33 -18.40 -1.88
C SER A 114 -17.21 -18.94 -2.79
N ILE A 115 -16.92 -18.30 -3.92
CA ILE A 115 -15.81 -18.68 -4.81
C ILE A 115 -14.77 -17.57 -4.85
N ASP A 116 -15.23 -16.35 -5.12
CA ASP A 116 -14.38 -15.18 -5.28
C ASP A 116 -14.30 -14.38 -3.97
N THR A 117 -13.25 -13.57 -3.84
CA THR A 117 -13.17 -12.58 -2.77
C THR A 117 -13.78 -11.25 -3.22
N SER A 118 -14.22 -10.41 -2.28
CA SER A 118 -14.83 -9.12 -2.60
C SER A 118 -13.83 -8.00 -2.82
N ASP A 119 -12.56 -8.18 -2.46
CA ASP A 119 -11.52 -7.15 -2.53
C ASP A 119 -10.84 -7.12 -3.89
N VAL A 120 -10.52 -5.93 -4.35
CA VAL A 120 -9.54 -5.71 -5.42
C VAL A 120 -8.46 -4.81 -4.84
N LEU A 121 -7.35 -5.43 -4.43
CA LEU A 121 -6.17 -4.75 -3.91
C LEU A 121 -5.07 -4.77 -4.97
N CYS A 122 -4.71 -3.60 -5.47
CA CYS A 122 -3.75 -3.45 -6.55
C CYS A 122 -2.69 -2.42 -6.24
N VAL A 123 -1.47 -2.69 -6.69
CA VAL A 123 -0.36 -1.78 -6.59
C VAL A 123 0.14 -1.37 -7.97
N THR A 124 0.39 -0.08 -8.14
CA THR A 124 1.02 0.48 -9.35
C THR A 124 2.26 1.25 -8.94
N SER A 125 3.35 1.10 -9.68
CA SER A 125 4.55 1.91 -9.49
C SER A 125 4.83 2.75 -10.73
N SER A 126 5.06 4.04 -10.56
CA SER A 126 5.40 4.97 -11.64
C SER A 126 6.60 5.83 -11.26
N ARG A 127 7.40 6.23 -12.25
CA ARG A 127 8.55 7.10 -12.01
C ARG A 127 8.08 8.55 -11.89
N LYS A 128 8.53 9.24 -10.84
CA LYS A 128 8.26 10.64 -10.55
C LYS A 128 9.57 11.35 -10.25
N GLY A 129 10.18 11.92 -11.29
CA GLY A 129 11.54 12.47 -11.21
C GLY A 129 12.57 11.42 -10.81
N ASP A 130 13.28 11.68 -9.70
CA ASP A 130 14.30 10.78 -9.14
C ASP A 130 13.72 9.74 -8.16
N THR A 131 12.41 9.77 -7.93
CA THR A 131 11.70 8.85 -7.03
C THR A 131 10.74 7.95 -7.80
N ILE A 132 10.32 6.89 -7.15
CA ILE A 132 9.24 6.01 -7.60
C ILE A 132 8.06 6.25 -6.67
N GLU A 133 6.92 6.58 -7.28
CA GLU A 133 5.65 6.67 -6.59
C GLU A 133 4.96 5.30 -6.69
N THR A 134 4.72 4.69 -5.54
CA THR A 134 3.98 3.43 -5.43
C THR A 134 2.62 3.71 -4.82
N VAL A 135 1.57 3.33 -5.56
CA VAL A 135 0.18 3.58 -5.20
C VAL A 135 -0.55 2.26 -5.02
N TYR A 136 -1.04 2.01 -3.81
CA TYR A 136 -1.93 0.90 -3.49
C TYR A 136 -3.37 1.41 -3.55
N ARG A 137 -4.23 0.69 -4.26
CA ARG A 137 -5.67 0.95 -4.36
C ARG A 137 -6.43 -0.25 -3.86
N LEU A 138 -7.28 -0.04 -2.87
CA LEU A 138 -8.19 -1.03 -2.33
C LEU A 138 -9.63 -0.59 -2.62
N ARG A 139 -10.38 -1.45 -3.29
CA ARG A 139 -11.82 -1.29 -3.55
C ARG A 139 -12.54 -2.62 -3.38
N TYR A 140 -13.86 -2.57 -3.33
CA TYR A 140 -14.70 -3.76 -3.23
C TYR A 140 -15.61 -3.91 -4.44
N ILE A 141 -15.81 -5.16 -4.85
CA ILE A 141 -16.67 -5.55 -5.98
C ILE A 141 -17.92 -6.29 -5.47
N PRO A 142 -19.03 -6.22 -6.22
CA PRO A 142 -20.23 -6.98 -5.90
C PRO A 142 -20.00 -8.48 -6.09
N LEU A 143 -20.41 -9.28 -5.10
CA LEU A 143 -20.43 -10.73 -5.16
C LEU A 143 -21.85 -11.24 -5.36
N GLN A 144 -22.07 -12.01 -6.42
CA GLN A 144 -23.36 -12.61 -6.77
C GLN A 144 -23.58 -13.89 -5.97
N ALA A 145 -24.65 -13.96 -5.18
CA ALA A 145 -25.04 -15.17 -4.48
C ALA A 145 -25.92 -16.07 -5.35
N ASP A 146 -26.80 -15.45 -6.12
CA ASP A 146 -27.69 -16.11 -7.06
C ASP A 146 -28.02 -15.14 -8.23
N THR A 147 -28.97 -15.50 -9.09
CA THR A 147 -29.36 -14.70 -10.25
C THR A 147 -30.04 -13.37 -9.88
N THR A 148 -30.49 -13.22 -8.64
CA THR A 148 -31.28 -12.12 -8.11
C THR A 148 -30.59 -11.34 -7.00
N THR A 149 -29.64 -11.91 -6.27
CA THR A 149 -29.05 -11.34 -5.06
C THR A 149 -27.55 -11.15 -5.20
N SER A 150 -27.06 -9.96 -4.85
CA SER A 150 -25.63 -9.63 -4.77
C SER A 150 -25.29 -8.91 -3.47
N TYR A 151 -24.04 -8.99 -3.05
CA TYR A 151 -23.50 -8.37 -1.84
C TYR A 151 -22.37 -7.42 -2.21
N LEU A 152 -22.37 -6.20 -1.68
CA LEU A 152 -21.34 -5.20 -1.95
C LEU A 152 -20.95 -4.48 -0.67
N ILE A 153 -19.65 -4.30 -0.45
CA ILE A 153 -19.12 -3.40 0.57
C ILE A 153 -18.90 -2.04 -0.10
N ILE A 154 -19.50 -0.99 0.44
CA ILE A 154 -19.24 0.39 0.00
C ILE A 154 -18.41 1.09 1.07
N LEU A 155 -17.34 1.72 0.62
CA LEU A 155 -16.49 2.52 1.46
C LEU A 155 -16.89 3.98 1.36
N THR A 156 -16.88 4.65 2.50
CA THR A 156 -16.93 6.11 2.64
C THR A 156 -15.80 6.53 3.56
N GLY A 157 -15.35 7.77 3.50
CA GLY A 157 -14.30 8.17 4.43
C GLY A 157 -13.77 9.58 4.27
N THR A 158 -12.83 9.90 5.15
CA THR A 158 -12.18 11.21 5.20
C THR A 158 -11.15 11.38 4.08
N PRO A 159 -10.94 12.64 3.63
CA PRO A 159 -9.89 12.95 2.65
C PRO A 159 -8.49 12.61 3.19
N ALA A 160 -7.52 12.59 2.29
CA ALA A 160 -6.19 12.05 2.55
C ALA A 160 -5.44 12.72 3.72
N ALA A 161 -4.78 11.89 4.53
CA ALA A 161 -3.82 12.29 5.55
C ALA A 161 -2.41 11.84 5.18
N ARG A 162 -1.40 12.62 5.59
CA ARG A 162 0.01 12.37 5.28
C ARG A 162 0.83 12.16 6.54
N GLY A 163 1.77 11.22 6.46
CA GLY A 163 2.75 10.94 7.50
C GLY A 163 2.32 9.82 8.46
N PRO A 164 3.24 9.34 9.30
CA PRO A 164 2.95 8.32 10.30
C PRO A 164 2.20 8.91 11.51
N GLY A 165 1.58 8.03 12.29
CA GLY A 165 0.97 8.37 13.58
C GLY A 165 -0.55 8.58 13.53
N HIS A 166 -1.15 8.53 12.34
CA HIS A 166 -2.60 8.55 12.18
C HIS A 166 -3.21 7.20 12.54
N LYS A 167 -4.45 7.21 13.00
CA LYS A 167 -5.25 6.00 13.21
C LYS A 167 -6.37 5.95 12.19
N LEU A 168 -6.55 4.78 11.61
CA LEU A 168 -7.69 4.48 10.78
C LEU A 168 -8.74 3.83 11.67
N ILE A 169 -9.88 4.49 11.76
CA ILE A 169 -11.08 3.97 12.38
C ILE A 169 -11.99 3.48 11.26
N MET A 170 -12.34 2.21 11.30
CA MET A 170 -13.30 1.59 10.38
C MET A 170 -14.57 1.29 11.16
N GLU A 171 -15.70 1.86 10.75
CA GLU A 171 -16.97 1.71 11.44
C GLU A 171 -18.07 1.22 10.49
N HIS A 172 -18.88 0.27 10.97
CA HIS A 172 -20.03 -0.24 10.24
C HIS A 172 -21.21 0.74 10.37
N HIS A 173 -21.62 1.35 9.26
CA HIS A 173 -22.72 2.32 9.21
C HIS A 173 -24.08 1.71 8.84
N GLY A 174 -24.15 0.39 8.75
CA GLY A 174 -25.38 -0.36 8.50
C GLY A 174 -25.35 -1.15 7.20
N THR A 175 -26.43 -1.90 7.00
CA THR A 175 -26.69 -2.65 5.76
C THR A 175 -28.00 -2.18 5.17
N ARG A 176 -28.02 -1.91 3.86
CA ARG A 176 -29.21 -1.49 3.12
C ARG A 176 -29.43 -2.34 1.89
N ASP A 177 -30.70 -2.48 1.55
CA ASP A 177 -31.12 -3.20 0.36
C ASP A 177 -31.38 -2.21 -0.78
N GLN A 178 -30.75 -2.44 -1.92
CA GLN A 178 -31.03 -1.70 -3.15
C GLN A 178 -31.59 -2.66 -4.20
N THR A 179 -32.86 -2.50 -4.53
CA THR A 179 -33.48 -3.25 -5.63
C THR A 179 -33.31 -2.46 -6.93
N GLY A 180 -32.54 -3.02 -7.87
CA GLY A 180 -32.41 -2.49 -9.21
C GLY A 180 -33.68 -2.66 -10.03
N GLN A 181 -33.84 -1.87 -11.10
CA GLN A 181 -35.03 -1.89 -11.97
C GLN A 181 -35.32 -3.26 -12.60
N ASN A 182 -34.34 -4.17 -12.64
CA ASN A 182 -34.47 -5.53 -13.15
C ASN A 182 -34.89 -6.56 -12.07
N GLY A 183 -35.34 -6.12 -10.88
CA GLY A 183 -35.70 -6.99 -9.77
C GLY A 183 -34.51 -7.62 -9.03
N LYS A 184 -33.27 -7.29 -9.43
CA LYS A 184 -32.05 -7.72 -8.72
C LYS A 184 -31.88 -6.93 -7.44
N LYS A 185 -31.70 -7.62 -6.32
CA LYS A 185 -31.40 -7.08 -5.00
C LYS A 185 -29.89 -7.03 -4.78
N THR A 186 -29.38 -5.87 -4.39
CA THR A 186 -28.00 -5.71 -3.90
C THR A 186 -28.06 -5.34 -2.43
N ILE A 187 -27.47 -6.19 -1.60
CA ILE A 187 -27.27 -5.97 -0.18
C ILE A 187 -25.96 -5.19 -0.04
N ILE A 188 -26.07 -3.94 0.38
CA ILE A 188 -24.95 -3.02 0.52
C ILE A 188 -24.61 -2.89 1.99
N THR A 189 -23.35 -3.13 2.34
CA THR A 189 -22.81 -2.80 3.66
C THR A 189 -21.97 -1.54 3.55
N ASP A 190 -22.39 -0.49 4.25
CA ASP A 190 -21.67 0.78 4.27
C ASP A 190 -20.62 0.76 5.41
N VAL A 191 -19.36 1.00 5.07
CA VAL A 191 -18.24 1.11 6.02
C VAL A 191 -17.63 2.50 5.89
N GLU A 192 -17.60 3.24 7.00
CA GLU A 192 -16.95 4.55 7.08
C GLU A 192 -15.51 4.40 7.58
N ILE A 193 -14.60 5.13 6.94
CA ILE A 193 -13.17 5.16 7.26
C ILE A 193 -12.80 6.57 7.66
N SER A 194 -12.53 6.75 8.95
CA SER A 194 -12.04 8.00 9.51
C SER A 194 -10.54 7.92 9.79
N ILE A 195 -9.81 8.96 9.39
CA ILE A 195 -8.38 9.11 9.67
C ILE A 195 -8.21 10.20 10.74
N VAL A 196 -7.67 9.82 11.91
CA VAL A 196 -7.52 10.69 13.09
C VAL A 196 -6.09 10.77 13.61
#